data_AF-A0A2V8TNJ7-F1
#
_entry.id   AF-A0A2V8TNJ7-F1
#
_cell.length_a   1.000
_cell.length_b   1.000
_cell.length_c   1.000
_cell.angle_alpha   90.00
_cell.angle_beta   90.00
_cell.angle_gamma   90.00
#
_symmetry.space_group_name_H-M   'P 1'
#
loop_
_entity.id
_entity.type
_entity.pdbx_description
1 polymer ?
#
loop_
_entity_poly.entity_id
_entity_poly.type
_entity_poly.pdbx_seq_one_letter_code
_entity_poly.pdbx_strand_id
1 'polypeptide(L)'
;MISSAVFLVVALDAFRRPQVAASDPKSGAGGFPLVAEAQLPIFWDPNTAVGRENLNLDTIAGAKFYPFRLRPGEDSSCLNIYEPRSPRVLGARRDFLEMGRFSFSESIQESINPWLLLEGASADGAIPAIGDANSITYVLHRKVGDVLEVGGARLRLVAALEDSIFQSELIISKDNFVRAFPGEQGFRYFLIDGPAALEGPLEEALSDYGFDATATPERLAAFHRVENTYLSTFQALGGLGLLLGTLGLAAVLLRNVVERRRELALLRAVGYRPEHLRTIVIAENAFLLVAGTVIGAVCALVAIAPAFTEHGGHLPNPSLALLLLAVPLAGMAASLAAVRAVSRAPLLETLRAE
;
A
#
# COMPACT_ATOMS: atom_id res chain seq x y z
N MET A 1 13.62 -22.29 14.44
CA MET A 1 12.48 -22.72 13.60
C MET A 1 11.22 -21.93 13.94
N ILE A 2 10.65 -22.08 15.15
CA ILE A 2 9.47 -21.30 15.57
C ILE A 2 9.76 -19.78 15.57
N SER A 3 10.91 -19.38 16.12
CA SER A 3 11.36 -17.99 16.09
C SER A 3 11.46 -17.42 14.67
N SER A 4 12.03 -18.19 13.74
CA SER A 4 12.17 -17.81 12.32
C SER A 4 10.83 -17.68 11.60
N ALA A 5 9.89 -18.58 11.89
CA ALA A 5 8.53 -18.54 11.35
C ALA A 5 7.75 -17.32 11.84
N VAL A 6 7.79 -17.05 13.15
CA VAL A 6 7.17 -15.86 13.75
C VAL A 6 7.83 -14.59 13.22
N PHE A 7 9.16 -14.58 13.07
CA PHE A 7 9.90 -13.46 12.49
C PHE A 7 9.40 -13.11 11.08
N LEU A 8 9.32 -14.09 10.18
CA LEU A 8 8.90 -13.87 8.79
C LEU A 8 7.46 -13.33 8.70
N VAL A 9 6.56 -13.88 9.51
CA VAL A 9 5.15 -13.47 9.51
C VAL A 9 4.98 -12.04 10.01
N VAL A 10 5.66 -11.68 11.10
CA VAL A 10 5.61 -10.32 11.66
C VAL A 10 6.27 -9.32 10.71
N ALA A 11 7.40 -9.69 10.10
CA ALA A 11 8.06 -8.85 9.10
C ALA A 11 7.16 -8.59 7.88
N LEU A 12 6.57 -9.63 7.29
CA LEU A 12 5.73 -9.49 6.10
C LEU A 12 4.47 -8.67 6.34
N ASP A 13 3.81 -8.83 7.49
CA ASP A 13 2.60 -8.07 7.80
C ASP A 13 2.93 -6.59 8.10
N ALA A 14 4.09 -6.29 8.69
CA ALA A 14 4.50 -4.92 8.94
C ALA A 14 4.80 -4.11 7.67
N PHE A 15 5.13 -4.78 6.56
CA PHE A 15 5.28 -4.13 5.25
C PHE A 15 3.96 -4.02 4.47
N ARG A 16 2.82 -4.43 5.03
CA ARG A 16 1.51 -4.15 4.41
C ARG A 16 1.16 -2.68 4.59
N ARG A 17 1.00 -1.98 3.47
CA ARG A 17 0.32 -0.68 3.48
C ARG A 17 -1.18 -0.89 3.73
N PRO A 18 -1.79 -0.19 4.70
CA PRO A 18 -3.24 -0.21 4.84
C PRO A 18 -3.87 0.40 3.58
N GLN A 19 -4.93 -0.21 3.07
CA GLN A 19 -5.76 0.41 2.06
C GLN A 19 -6.52 1.56 2.72
N VAL A 20 -5.98 2.77 2.63
CA VAL A 20 -6.73 3.99 2.99
C VAL A 20 -7.93 4.05 2.06
N ALA A 21 -9.13 4.21 2.62
CA ALA A 21 -10.33 4.30 1.82
C ALA A 21 -10.20 5.48 0.84
N ALA A 22 -10.44 5.24 -0.44
CA ALA A 22 -10.33 6.27 -1.47
C ALA A 22 -11.27 7.47 -1.26
N SER A 23 -12.29 7.31 -0.40
CA SER A 23 -13.19 8.37 0.02
C SER A 23 -12.61 9.32 1.08
N ASP A 24 -11.49 8.99 1.71
CA ASP A 24 -10.82 9.88 2.67
C ASP A 24 -10.22 11.09 1.92
N PRO A 25 -10.59 12.34 2.27
CA PRO A 25 -10.01 13.55 1.67
C PRO A 25 -8.49 13.66 1.79
N LYS A 26 -7.85 12.95 2.72
CA LYS A 26 -6.39 12.92 2.92
C LYS A 26 -5.72 11.69 2.31
N SER A 27 -6.46 10.81 1.65
CA SER A 27 -5.88 9.69 0.89
C SER A 27 -5.12 10.16 -0.36
N GLY A 28 -4.36 9.24 -0.97
CA GLY A 28 -3.77 9.39 -2.29
C GLY A 28 -4.76 9.70 -3.42
N ALA A 29 -6.05 9.42 -3.23
CA ALA A 29 -7.13 9.78 -4.14
C ALA A 29 -7.80 11.14 -3.81
N GLY A 30 -7.44 11.76 -2.68
CA GLY A 30 -7.99 13.04 -2.25
C GLY A 30 -9.50 13.02 -2.01
N GLY A 31 -10.08 11.86 -1.71
CA GLY A 31 -11.52 11.72 -1.49
C GLY A 31 -12.35 11.88 -2.77
N PHE A 32 -11.74 11.81 -3.95
CA PHE A 32 -12.45 11.83 -5.23
C PHE A 32 -12.72 10.40 -5.67
N PRO A 33 -13.97 9.98 -5.87
CA PRO A 33 -14.27 8.62 -6.32
C PRO A 33 -13.83 8.34 -7.76
N LEU A 34 -13.87 9.36 -8.62
CA LEU A 34 -13.60 9.23 -10.05
C LEU A 34 -12.55 10.24 -10.51
N VAL A 35 -11.73 9.81 -11.46
CA VAL A 35 -10.77 10.62 -12.20
C VAL A 35 -10.96 10.35 -13.69
N ALA A 36 -10.89 11.39 -14.51
CA ALA A 36 -11.10 11.26 -15.94
C ALA A 36 -10.14 12.10 -16.77
N GLU A 37 -9.87 11.64 -17.98
CA GLU A 37 -9.09 12.37 -18.98
C GLU A 37 -9.89 12.49 -20.28
N ALA A 38 -9.81 13.65 -20.94
CA ALA A 38 -10.37 13.89 -22.25
C ALA A 38 -9.24 14.00 -23.29
N GLN A 39 -9.38 13.27 -24.39
CA GLN A 39 -8.45 13.36 -25.52
C GLN A 39 -8.53 14.73 -26.19
N LEU A 40 -9.73 15.30 -26.31
CA LEU A 40 -9.97 16.64 -26.84
C LEU A 40 -10.23 17.67 -25.72
N PRO A 41 -9.80 18.94 -25.91
CA PRO A 41 -10.02 19.99 -24.92
C PRO A 41 -11.49 20.36 -24.79
N ILE A 42 -11.99 20.33 -23.54
CA ILE A 42 -13.33 20.78 -23.18
C ILE A 42 -13.27 22.23 -22.70
N PHE A 43 -14.02 23.12 -23.36
CA PHE A 43 -14.01 24.56 -23.05
C PHE A 43 -15.12 24.99 -22.10
N TRP A 44 -16.21 24.23 -22.05
CA TRP A 44 -17.36 24.49 -21.19
C TRP A 44 -17.07 24.07 -19.75
N ASP A 45 -17.57 24.83 -18.77
CA ASP A 45 -17.46 24.45 -17.36
C ASP A 45 -18.60 23.47 -17.00
N PRO A 46 -18.29 22.17 -16.76
CA PRO A 46 -19.29 21.13 -16.49
C PRO A 46 -20.05 21.29 -15.18
N ASN A 47 -19.71 22.30 -14.35
CA ASN A 47 -20.47 22.62 -13.14
C ASN A 47 -21.53 23.71 -13.36
N THR A 48 -21.51 24.40 -14.49
CA THR A 48 -22.47 25.48 -14.81
C THR A 48 -23.66 24.93 -15.59
N ALA A 49 -24.84 25.53 -15.44
CA ALA A 49 -26.03 25.09 -16.18
C ALA A 49 -25.79 25.10 -17.70
N VAL A 50 -25.22 26.19 -18.23
CA VAL A 50 -24.87 26.32 -19.66
C VAL A 50 -23.86 25.26 -20.08
N GLY A 51 -22.82 25.03 -19.27
CA GLY A 51 -21.81 24.04 -19.61
C GLY A 51 -22.34 22.61 -19.56
N ARG A 52 -23.26 22.28 -18.64
CA ARG A 52 -23.90 20.96 -18.57
C ARG A 52 -24.79 20.70 -19.78
N GLU A 53 -25.53 21.69 -20.22
CA GLU A 53 -26.36 21.61 -21.44
C GLU A 53 -25.49 21.38 -22.69
N ASN A 54 -24.41 22.15 -22.85
CA ASN A 54 -23.49 22.01 -23.98
C ASN A 54 -22.66 20.71 -23.96
N LEU A 55 -22.60 20.02 -22.82
CA LEU A 55 -21.84 18.79 -22.62
C LEU A 55 -22.74 17.56 -22.49
N ASN A 56 -24.05 17.69 -22.74
CA ASN A 56 -25.03 16.61 -22.58
C ASN A 56 -25.05 15.99 -21.16
N LEU A 57 -24.73 16.77 -20.12
CA LEU A 57 -24.66 16.32 -18.72
C LEU A 57 -25.95 16.60 -17.93
N ASP A 58 -27.01 17.05 -18.58
CA ASP A 58 -28.26 17.47 -17.93
C ASP A 58 -28.97 16.32 -17.21
N THR A 59 -28.82 15.09 -17.74
CA THR A 59 -29.40 13.87 -17.18
C THR A 59 -28.56 13.26 -16.05
N ILE A 60 -27.29 13.70 -15.90
CA ILE A 60 -26.31 13.09 -14.97
C ILE A 60 -26.24 13.90 -13.67
N ALA A 61 -27.20 13.72 -12.78
CA ALA A 61 -27.20 14.40 -11.49
C ALA A 61 -26.11 13.86 -10.54
N GLY A 62 -25.64 14.72 -9.61
CA GLY A 62 -24.77 14.30 -8.51
C GLY A 62 -23.27 14.20 -8.84
N ALA A 63 -22.84 14.62 -10.04
CA ALA A 63 -21.43 14.79 -10.38
C ALA A 63 -21.01 16.27 -10.25
N LYS A 64 -19.97 16.51 -9.44
CA LYS A 64 -19.26 17.79 -9.35
C LYS A 64 -17.83 17.62 -9.87
N PHE A 65 -17.44 18.44 -10.82
CA PHE A 65 -16.19 18.31 -11.55
C PHE A 65 -15.17 19.34 -11.07
N TYR A 66 -13.91 18.93 -11.01
CA TYR A 66 -12.78 19.78 -10.73
C TYR A 66 -11.82 19.67 -11.92
N PRO A 67 -11.98 20.55 -12.92
CA PRO A 67 -11.25 20.43 -14.16
C PRO A 67 -9.87 21.08 -14.07
N PHE A 68 -8.90 20.44 -14.71
CA PHE A 68 -7.52 20.85 -14.84
C PHE A 68 -7.19 21.07 -16.31
N ARG A 69 -6.39 22.11 -16.57
CA ARG A 69 -5.71 22.21 -17.87
C ARG A 69 -4.61 21.16 -17.93
N LEU A 70 -4.33 20.64 -19.11
CA LEU A 70 -3.30 19.62 -19.31
C LEU A 70 -2.40 20.06 -20.46
N ARG A 71 -1.10 20.13 -20.17
CA ARG A 71 -0.08 20.13 -21.21
C ARG A 71 0.35 18.68 -21.42
N PRO A 72 0.20 18.13 -22.65
CA PRO A 72 0.67 16.79 -22.94
C PRO A 72 2.19 16.71 -22.78
N GLY A 73 2.67 15.54 -22.42
CA GLY A 73 4.06 15.29 -22.08
C GLY A 73 4.30 13.82 -21.82
N GLU A 74 5.53 13.50 -21.48
CA GLU A 74 5.96 12.15 -21.10
C GLU A 74 5.49 11.81 -19.68
N ASP A 75 5.19 10.53 -19.46
CA ASP A 75 4.76 10.02 -18.15
C ASP A 75 5.90 10.15 -17.13
N SER A 76 5.61 10.75 -15.96
CA SER A 76 6.57 10.83 -14.84
C SER A 76 6.32 9.80 -13.74
N SER A 77 5.42 8.83 -13.94
CA SER A 77 5.15 7.79 -12.96
C SER A 77 6.32 6.82 -12.81
N CYS A 78 6.37 6.12 -11.67
CA CYS A 78 7.37 5.08 -11.41
C CYS A 78 7.28 3.88 -12.39
N LEU A 79 6.25 3.83 -13.25
CA LEU A 79 6.12 2.83 -14.30
C LEU A 79 6.93 3.20 -15.55
N ASN A 80 7.36 4.46 -15.69
CA ASN A 80 8.23 4.87 -16.79
C ASN A 80 9.68 4.47 -16.51
N ILE A 81 10.26 3.70 -17.44
CA ILE A 81 11.64 3.17 -17.32
C ILE A 81 12.68 4.24 -17.69
N TYR A 82 12.27 5.33 -18.34
CA TYR A 82 13.16 6.41 -18.80
C TYR A 82 12.86 7.73 -18.07
N GLU A 83 13.89 8.53 -17.82
CA GLU A 83 13.72 9.89 -17.30
C GLU A 83 13.01 10.77 -18.34
N PRO A 84 11.81 11.33 -18.04
CA PRO A 84 11.07 12.14 -18.98
C PRO A 84 11.73 13.51 -19.12
N ARG A 85 11.99 13.93 -20.36
CA ARG A 85 12.54 15.25 -20.68
C ARG A 85 11.48 16.34 -20.71
N SER A 86 10.22 15.97 -20.92
CA SER A 86 9.09 16.90 -20.93
C SER A 86 7.89 16.28 -20.21
N PRO A 87 7.88 16.27 -18.86
CA PRO A 87 6.78 15.69 -18.09
C PRO A 87 5.45 16.40 -18.37
N ARG A 88 4.35 15.69 -18.12
CA ARG A 88 2.99 16.25 -18.19
C ARG A 88 2.80 17.31 -17.10
N VAL A 89 2.10 18.38 -17.45
CA VAL A 89 1.81 19.48 -16.51
C VAL A 89 0.31 19.71 -16.43
N LEU A 90 -0.22 19.79 -15.21
CA LEU A 90 -1.59 20.13 -14.91
C LEU A 90 -1.71 21.56 -14.38
N GLY A 91 -2.73 22.28 -14.85
CA GLY A 91 -3.12 23.60 -14.36
C GLY A 91 -4.34 23.53 -13.45
N ALA A 92 -4.11 23.58 -12.14
CA ALA A 92 -5.15 23.45 -11.11
C ALA A 92 -5.86 24.79 -10.84
N ARG A 93 -7.19 24.77 -10.78
CA ARG A 93 -8.00 25.94 -10.40
C ARG A 93 -7.91 26.23 -8.90
N ARG A 94 -8.14 27.49 -8.53
CA ARG A 94 -8.09 27.94 -7.14
C ARG A 94 -9.10 27.24 -6.22
N ASP A 95 -10.29 26.94 -6.72
CA ASP A 95 -11.30 26.17 -5.98
C ASP A 95 -10.80 24.78 -5.57
N PHE A 96 -10.02 24.10 -6.42
CA PHE A 96 -9.29 22.88 -6.08
C PHE A 96 -8.25 23.12 -4.97
N LEU A 97 -7.41 24.15 -5.11
CA LEU A 97 -6.33 24.44 -4.16
C LEU A 97 -6.87 24.75 -2.76
N GLU A 98 -7.97 25.51 -2.67
CA GLU A 98 -8.57 25.91 -1.39
C GLU A 98 -9.17 24.75 -0.60
N MET A 99 -9.51 23.63 -1.24
CA MET A 99 -10.07 22.47 -0.53
C MET A 99 -9.07 21.76 0.39
N GLY A 100 -7.77 21.89 0.15
CA GLY A 100 -6.75 21.29 1.01
C GLY A 100 -6.82 19.76 1.13
N ARG A 101 -7.31 19.07 0.07
CA ARG A 101 -7.35 17.60 0.00
C ARG A 101 -5.95 17.03 -0.28
N PHE A 102 -5.79 15.71 -0.24
CA PHE A 102 -4.53 14.97 -0.34
C PHE A 102 -3.59 15.18 0.87
N SER A 103 -2.72 14.19 1.10
CA SER A 103 -1.60 14.28 2.04
C SER A 103 -0.31 14.69 1.32
N PHE A 104 0.60 15.29 2.10
CA PHE A 104 1.88 15.78 1.62
C PHE A 104 2.98 15.16 2.46
N SER A 105 4.02 14.65 1.81
CA SER A 105 5.19 14.11 2.50
C SER A 105 6.17 15.22 2.91
N GLU A 106 6.33 16.23 2.06
CA GLU A 106 7.31 17.30 2.26
C GLU A 106 6.81 18.62 1.65
N SER A 107 7.22 19.74 2.25
CA SER A 107 6.99 21.09 1.71
C SER A 107 8.17 22.01 2.03
N ILE A 108 8.45 22.98 1.15
CA ILE A 108 9.55 23.93 1.33
C ILE A 108 9.33 24.89 2.52
N GLN A 109 8.08 25.08 2.92
CA GLN A 109 7.66 25.93 4.02
C GLN A 109 6.48 25.29 4.72
N GLU A 110 6.48 25.29 6.06
CA GLU A 110 5.34 24.86 6.85
C GLU A 110 4.08 25.65 6.46
N SER A 111 3.08 24.92 5.97
CA SER A 111 1.78 25.46 5.58
C SER A 111 0.69 24.50 5.98
N ILE A 112 -0.43 25.04 6.47
CA ILE A 112 -1.65 24.27 6.75
C ILE A 112 -2.23 23.68 5.44
N ASN A 113 -2.04 24.40 4.32
CA ASN A 113 -2.47 23.97 3.00
C ASN A 113 -1.35 24.20 1.97
N PRO A 114 -0.51 23.19 1.70
CA PRO A 114 0.60 23.31 0.75
C PRO A 114 0.18 23.63 -0.68
N TRP A 115 -1.07 23.35 -1.09
CA TRP A 115 -1.58 23.70 -2.42
C TRP A 115 -1.51 25.20 -2.73
N LEU A 116 -1.68 26.05 -1.70
CA LEU A 116 -1.65 27.50 -1.87
C LEU A 116 -0.25 28.04 -2.23
N LEU A 117 0.80 27.24 -2.04
CA LEU A 117 2.15 27.58 -2.50
C LEU A 117 2.23 27.71 -4.02
N LEU A 118 1.29 27.08 -4.77
CA LEU A 118 1.21 27.19 -6.23
C LEU A 118 0.84 28.58 -6.75
N GLU A 119 0.24 29.41 -5.89
CA GLU A 119 -0.08 30.81 -6.21
C GLU A 119 1.04 31.78 -5.81
N GLY A 120 2.06 31.31 -5.09
CA GLY A 120 3.19 32.12 -4.66
C GLY A 120 4.03 32.64 -5.82
N ALA A 121 4.60 33.83 -5.66
CA ALA A 121 5.59 34.36 -6.59
C ALA A 121 7.00 33.95 -6.15
N SER A 122 7.79 33.39 -7.07
CA SER A 122 9.22 33.14 -6.85
C SER A 122 10.02 34.37 -7.30
N ALA A 123 10.99 34.80 -6.49
CA ALA A 123 11.87 35.92 -6.82
C ALA A 123 12.67 35.70 -8.12
N ASP A 124 12.95 34.44 -8.46
CA ASP A 124 13.77 34.05 -9.62
C ASP A 124 12.94 33.84 -10.91
N GLY A 125 11.65 34.18 -10.88
CA GLY A 125 10.71 33.96 -11.99
C GLY A 125 10.32 32.49 -12.22
N ALA A 126 10.73 31.57 -11.34
CA ALA A 126 10.35 30.17 -11.40
C ALA A 126 8.89 29.98 -10.95
N ILE A 127 8.14 29.17 -11.68
CA ILE A 127 6.74 28.84 -11.40
C ILE A 127 6.70 27.74 -10.34
N PRO A 128 6.02 27.93 -9.20
CA PRO A 128 5.85 26.88 -8.22
C PRO A 128 5.09 25.68 -8.80
N ALA A 129 5.57 24.47 -8.50
CA ALA A 129 5.01 23.21 -8.93
C ALA A 129 5.00 22.19 -7.79
N ILE A 130 4.02 21.30 -7.82
CA ILE A 130 3.86 20.18 -6.88
C ILE A 130 3.80 18.89 -7.71
N GLY A 131 4.44 17.83 -7.23
CA GLY A 131 4.37 16.51 -7.85
C GLY A 131 4.28 15.42 -6.79
N ASP A 132 4.12 14.18 -7.22
CA ASP A 132 4.20 13.03 -6.33
C ASP A 132 5.63 12.82 -5.80
N ALA A 133 5.77 12.47 -4.52
CA ALA A 133 7.06 12.31 -3.87
C ALA A 133 7.94 11.24 -4.51
N ASN A 134 7.35 10.12 -4.94
CA ASN A 134 8.09 9.04 -5.58
C ASN A 134 8.52 9.45 -6.98
N SER A 135 7.64 10.10 -7.73
CA SER A 135 7.96 10.62 -9.07
C SER A 135 9.07 11.67 -9.03
N ILE A 136 9.02 12.60 -8.08
CA ILE A 136 10.08 13.61 -7.88
C ILE A 136 11.43 12.94 -7.59
N THR A 137 11.44 11.98 -6.66
CA THR A 137 12.68 11.38 -6.16
C THR A 137 13.29 10.37 -7.13
N TYR A 138 12.47 9.44 -7.62
CA TYR A 138 12.95 8.26 -8.35
C TYR A 138 12.89 8.38 -9.86
N VAL A 139 11.99 9.22 -10.39
CA VAL A 139 11.84 9.38 -11.85
C VAL A 139 12.54 10.64 -12.31
N LEU A 140 12.25 11.78 -11.67
CA LEU A 140 12.85 13.06 -12.01
C LEU A 140 14.23 13.27 -11.37
N HIS A 141 14.63 12.43 -10.42
CA HIS A 141 15.90 12.55 -9.68
C HIS A 141 16.12 13.95 -9.07
N ARG A 142 15.03 14.54 -8.55
CA ARG A 142 15.00 15.87 -7.92
C ARG A 142 14.57 15.79 -6.47
N LYS A 143 14.65 16.94 -5.79
CA LYS A 143 14.16 17.14 -4.43
C LYS A 143 13.24 18.37 -4.36
N VAL A 144 12.46 18.46 -3.28
CA VAL A 144 11.71 19.68 -2.99
C VAL A 144 12.70 20.85 -2.85
N GLY A 145 12.42 21.95 -3.54
CA GLY A 145 13.28 23.13 -3.69
C GLY A 145 13.99 23.22 -5.03
N ASP A 146 14.17 22.11 -5.75
CA ASP A 146 14.85 22.10 -7.05
C ASP A 146 14.01 22.76 -8.15
N VAL A 147 14.70 23.24 -9.19
CA VAL A 147 14.09 23.82 -10.39
C VAL A 147 14.30 22.89 -11.57
N LEU A 148 13.22 22.57 -12.26
CA LEU A 148 13.17 21.81 -13.51
C LEU A 148 12.76 22.74 -14.66
N GLU A 149 13.25 22.48 -15.86
CA GLU A 149 12.79 23.17 -17.06
C GLU A 149 11.83 22.27 -17.85
N VAL A 150 10.60 22.73 -18.07
CA VAL A 150 9.55 21.97 -18.76
C VAL A 150 8.90 22.86 -19.80
N GLY A 151 9.07 22.50 -21.08
CA GLY A 151 8.47 23.25 -22.19
C GLY A 151 8.88 24.72 -22.24
N GLY A 152 10.10 25.05 -21.83
CA GLY A 152 10.62 26.42 -21.76
C GLY A 152 10.21 27.21 -20.50
N ALA A 153 9.44 26.61 -19.59
CA ALA A 153 9.10 27.19 -18.30
C ALA A 153 9.96 26.59 -17.18
N ARG A 154 10.45 27.43 -16.27
CA ARG A 154 11.20 26.99 -15.08
C ARG A 154 10.22 26.68 -13.96
N LEU A 155 10.06 25.42 -13.61
CA LEU A 155 9.18 24.94 -12.55
C LEU A 155 9.99 24.67 -11.29
N ARG A 156 9.61 25.25 -10.14
CA ARG A 156 10.23 24.96 -8.83
C ARG A 156 9.35 24.02 -8.04
N LEU A 157 9.91 22.89 -7.59
CA LEU A 157 9.19 21.95 -6.73
C LEU A 157 9.03 22.56 -5.33
N VAL A 158 7.82 22.88 -4.90
CA VAL A 158 7.55 23.53 -3.60
C VAL A 158 6.98 22.59 -2.55
N ALA A 159 6.36 21.49 -2.98
CA ALA A 159 5.89 20.43 -2.11
C ALA A 159 5.77 19.10 -2.87
N ALA A 160 5.71 18.01 -2.13
CA ALA A 160 5.56 16.66 -2.66
C ALA A 160 4.31 15.98 -2.05
N LEU A 161 3.47 15.43 -2.92
CA LEU A 161 2.29 14.64 -2.52
C LEU A 161 2.73 13.26 -2.04
N GLU A 162 2.02 12.75 -1.04
CA GLU A 162 2.24 11.40 -0.54
C GLU A 162 1.29 10.43 -1.24
N ASP A 163 1.88 9.47 -1.97
CA ASP A 163 1.20 8.31 -2.55
C ASP A 163 -0.05 8.64 -3.38
N SER A 164 0.08 9.57 -4.32
CA SER A 164 -1.06 10.20 -4.98
C SER A 164 -1.42 9.58 -6.34
N ILE A 165 -2.64 9.83 -6.82
CA ILE A 165 -3.06 9.52 -8.20
C ILE A 165 -2.35 10.37 -9.28
N PHE A 166 -1.52 11.32 -8.87
CA PHE A 166 -0.83 12.28 -9.71
C PHE A 166 0.62 11.89 -10.01
N GLN A 167 0.97 10.59 -9.95
CA GLN A 167 2.36 10.14 -10.18
C GLN A 167 2.88 10.52 -11.58
N SER A 168 1.99 10.67 -12.56
CA SER A 168 2.32 10.99 -13.94
C SER A 168 2.39 12.50 -14.23
N GLU A 169 2.14 13.36 -13.24
CA GLU A 169 1.85 14.77 -13.46
C GLU A 169 2.59 15.73 -12.51
N LEU A 170 3.04 16.87 -13.05
CA LEU A 170 3.41 18.04 -12.25
C LEU A 170 2.27 19.05 -12.24
N ILE A 171 1.90 19.56 -11.07
CA ILE A 171 0.75 20.44 -10.89
C ILE A 171 1.25 21.87 -10.64
N ILE A 172 0.71 22.83 -11.38
CA ILE A 172 0.90 24.27 -11.18
C ILE A 172 -0.46 24.96 -11.09
N SER A 173 -0.51 26.20 -10.61
CA SER A 173 -1.77 26.97 -10.61
C SER A 173 -2.22 27.27 -12.04
N LYS A 174 -3.54 27.29 -12.29
CA LYS A 174 -4.13 27.57 -13.60
C LYS A 174 -3.62 28.89 -14.18
N ASP A 175 -3.49 29.93 -13.36
CA ASP A 175 -3.05 31.24 -13.84
C ASP A 175 -1.58 31.21 -14.27
N ASN A 176 -0.72 30.46 -13.56
CA ASN A 176 0.65 30.18 -14.00
C ASN A 176 0.67 29.35 -15.28
N PHE A 177 -0.19 28.34 -15.38
CA PHE A 177 -0.30 27.48 -16.56
C PHE A 177 -0.65 28.27 -17.82
N VAL A 178 -1.65 29.14 -17.75
CA VAL A 178 -2.07 29.97 -18.90
C VAL A 178 -0.97 30.92 -19.34
N ARG A 179 -0.19 31.48 -18.40
CA ARG A 179 0.95 32.34 -18.70
C ARG A 179 2.11 31.58 -19.34
N ALA A 180 2.41 30.38 -18.84
CA ALA A 180 3.53 29.57 -19.31
C ALA A 180 3.23 28.86 -20.65
N PHE A 181 1.98 28.41 -20.84
CA PHE A 181 1.56 27.56 -21.95
C PHE A 181 0.29 28.11 -22.62
N PRO A 182 0.36 29.27 -23.29
CA PRO A 182 -0.84 29.92 -23.87
C PRO A 182 -1.50 29.12 -25.01
N GLY A 183 -0.75 28.21 -25.64
CA GLY A 183 -1.27 27.31 -26.68
C GLY A 183 -2.14 26.16 -26.14
N GLU A 184 -2.03 25.84 -24.86
CA GLU A 184 -2.77 24.74 -24.22
C GLU A 184 -4.08 25.28 -23.62
N GLN A 185 -5.17 25.09 -24.36
CA GLN A 185 -6.49 25.60 -24.00
C GLN A 185 -7.47 24.47 -23.63
N GLY A 186 -8.56 24.86 -22.96
CA GLY A 186 -9.56 23.92 -22.46
C GLY A 186 -9.07 23.07 -21.29
N PHE A 187 -9.97 22.23 -20.80
CA PHE A 187 -9.76 21.28 -19.73
C PHE A 187 -9.71 19.87 -20.31
N ARG A 188 -8.80 19.05 -19.79
CA ARG A 188 -8.60 17.69 -20.28
C ARG A 188 -8.39 16.68 -19.17
N TYR A 189 -8.24 17.11 -17.93
CA TYR A 189 -8.11 16.22 -16.79
C TYR A 189 -9.11 16.65 -15.73
N PHE A 190 -9.80 15.70 -15.12
CA PHE A 190 -10.95 15.97 -14.26
C PHE A 190 -10.89 15.08 -13.03
N LEU A 191 -11.03 15.69 -11.85
CA LEU A 191 -11.43 14.96 -10.65
C LEU A 191 -12.93 15.13 -10.47
N ILE A 192 -13.64 14.06 -10.15
CA ILE A 192 -15.09 14.06 -10.08
C ILE A 192 -15.52 13.58 -8.71
N ASP A 193 -16.30 14.41 -8.03
CA ASP A 193 -16.98 14.08 -6.78
C ASP A 193 -18.41 13.65 -7.13
N GLY A 194 -18.69 12.35 -6.95
CA GLY A 194 -19.92 11.70 -7.35
C GLY A 194 -19.83 10.18 -7.20
N PRO A 195 -20.94 9.44 -7.34
CA PRO A 195 -20.91 7.98 -7.23
C PRO A 195 -20.08 7.36 -8.36
N ALA A 196 -19.28 6.34 -8.04
CA ALA A 196 -18.46 5.62 -9.02
C ALA A 196 -19.28 5.01 -10.18
N ALA A 197 -20.57 4.73 -9.94
CA ALA A 197 -21.50 4.26 -10.97
C ALA A 197 -21.74 5.27 -12.12
N LEU A 198 -21.23 6.51 -12.01
CA LEU A 198 -21.30 7.50 -13.08
C LEU A 198 -20.23 7.33 -14.15
N GLU A 199 -19.29 6.40 -14.00
CA GLU A 199 -18.24 6.11 -15.00
C GLU A 199 -18.82 5.95 -16.42
N GLY A 200 -19.60 4.88 -16.66
CA GLY A 200 -20.19 4.62 -17.97
C GLY A 200 -21.08 5.76 -18.52
N PRO A 201 -22.03 6.32 -17.73
CA PRO A 201 -22.82 7.46 -18.17
C PRO A 201 -22.01 8.69 -18.58
N LEU A 202 -20.90 8.99 -17.88
CA LEU A 202 -20.04 10.12 -18.20
C LEU A 202 -19.24 9.89 -19.49
N GLU A 203 -18.73 8.67 -19.69
CA GLU A 203 -18.05 8.29 -20.93
C GLU A 203 -18.98 8.33 -22.13
N GLU A 204 -20.23 7.86 -21.97
CA GLU A 204 -21.24 7.91 -23.03
C GLU A 204 -21.57 9.36 -23.41
N ALA A 205 -21.86 10.21 -22.42
CA ALA A 205 -22.24 11.61 -22.63
C ALA A 205 -21.11 12.46 -23.25
N LEU A 206 -19.86 12.17 -22.90
CA LEU A 206 -18.67 12.92 -23.34
C LEU A 206 -17.82 12.14 -24.35
N SER A 207 -18.38 11.12 -24.99
CA SER A 207 -17.69 10.26 -25.96
C SER A 207 -17.07 11.03 -27.12
N ASP A 208 -17.72 12.12 -27.57
CA ASP A 208 -17.21 13.03 -28.61
C ASP A 208 -15.86 13.68 -28.25
N TYR A 209 -15.54 13.79 -26.96
CA TYR A 209 -14.26 14.34 -26.47
C TYR A 209 -13.22 13.25 -26.15
N GLY A 210 -13.56 11.98 -26.36
CA GLY A 210 -12.75 10.84 -25.93
C GLY A 210 -12.55 10.86 -24.41
N PHE A 211 -13.63 11.04 -23.67
CA PHE A 211 -13.62 11.07 -22.21
C PHE A 211 -13.51 9.66 -21.65
N ASP A 212 -12.46 9.43 -20.88
CA ASP A 212 -12.13 8.15 -20.23
C ASP A 212 -12.21 8.37 -18.72
N ALA A 213 -13.18 7.76 -18.06
CA ALA A 213 -13.42 7.90 -16.63
C ALA A 213 -13.02 6.61 -15.92
N THR A 214 -12.30 6.73 -14.82
CA THR A 214 -11.87 5.58 -14.04
C THR A 214 -12.05 5.84 -12.56
N ALA A 215 -12.35 4.78 -11.81
CA ALA A 215 -12.36 4.84 -10.36
C ALA A 215 -10.94 5.16 -9.84
N THR A 216 -10.82 6.16 -8.96
CA THR A 216 -9.52 6.51 -8.36
C THR A 216 -8.84 5.37 -7.58
N PRO A 217 -9.56 4.45 -6.89
CA PRO A 217 -8.92 3.29 -6.28
C PRO A 217 -8.25 2.39 -7.33
N GLU A 218 -8.85 2.25 -8.52
CA GLU A 218 -8.30 1.43 -9.59
C GLU A 218 -7.07 2.08 -10.22
N ARG A 219 -7.11 3.40 -10.44
CA ARG A 219 -5.93 4.16 -10.89
C ARG A 219 -4.78 4.07 -9.90
N LEU A 220 -5.05 4.24 -8.61
CA LEU A 220 -4.02 4.13 -7.57
C LEU A 220 -3.48 2.69 -7.49
N ALA A 221 -4.37 1.69 -7.55
CA ALA A 221 -3.96 0.28 -7.58
C ALA A 221 -3.11 -0.06 -8.82
N ALA A 222 -3.33 0.60 -9.96
CA ALA A 222 -2.52 0.43 -11.16
C ALA A 222 -1.08 0.91 -10.95
N PHE A 223 -0.88 2.05 -10.26
CA PHE A 223 0.46 2.52 -9.88
C PHE A 223 1.14 1.59 -8.88
N HIS A 224 0.40 1.05 -7.92
CA HIS A 224 0.91 0.04 -6.98
C HIS A 224 1.01 -1.37 -7.56
N ARG A 225 0.56 -1.63 -8.79
CA ARG A 225 0.45 -3.01 -9.30
C ARG A 225 1.80 -3.73 -9.31
N VAL A 226 2.89 -3.02 -9.57
CA VAL A 226 4.26 -3.58 -9.51
C VAL A 226 4.63 -3.91 -8.06
N GLU A 227 4.39 -2.99 -7.11
CA GLU A 227 4.66 -3.18 -5.68
C GLU A 227 3.81 -4.32 -5.09
N ASN A 228 2.51 -4.37 -5.40
CA ASN A 228 1.59 -5.39 -4.94
C ASN A 228 1.90 -6.78 -5.53
N THR A 229 2.36 -6.85 -6.78
CA THR A 229 2.78 -8.13 -7.38
C THR A 229 4.06 -8.65 -6.72
N TYR A 230 5.02 -7.75 -6.44
CA TYR A 230 6.22 -8.08 -5.68
C TYR A 230 5.85 -8.59 -4.28
N LEU A 231 5.07 -7.82 -3.52
CA LEU A 231 4.61 -8.17 -2.17
C LEU A 231 3.84 -9.50 -2.13
N SER A 232 2.92 -9.74 -3.07
CA SER A 232 2.18 -11.00 -3.13
C SER A 232 3.08 -12.22 -3.40
N THR A 233 4.14 -12.05 -4.20
CA THR A 233 5.14 -13.10 -4.42
C THR A 233 5.94 -13.37 -3.15
N PHE A 234 6.41 -12.35 -2.44
CA PHE A 234 7.08 -12.55 -1.14
C PHE A 234 6.15 -13.13 -0.09
N GLN A 235 4.87 -12.77 -0.12
CA GLN A 235 3.86 -13.35 0.75
C GLN A 235 3.68 -14.85 0.44
N ALA A 236 3.61 -15.24 -0.83
CA ALA A 236 3.53 -16.63 -1.23
C ALA A 236 4.78 -17.42 -0.78
N LEU A 237 5.98 -16.87 -1.00
CA LEU A 237 7.25 -17.46 -0.55
C LEU A 237 7.34 -17.54 0.98
N GLY A 238 6.91 -16.50 1.68
CA GLY A 238 6.84 -16.46 3.15
C GLY A 238 5.85 -17.48 3.70
N GLY A 239 4.69 -17.62 3.07
CA GLY A 239 3.69 -18.64 3.39
C GLY A 239 4.22 -20.06 3.18
N LEU A 240 4.93 -20.32 2.08
CA LEU A 240 5.62 -21.59 1.84
C LEU A 240 6.71 -21.86 2.88
N GLY A 241 7.49 -20.83 3.25
CA GLY A 241 8.48 -20.91 4.33
C GLY A 241 7.85 -21.26 5.68
N LEU A 242 6.67 -20.69 5.98
CA LEU A 242 5.91 -21.01 7.18
C LEU A 242 5.40 -22.47 7.16
N LEU A 243 4.89 -22.94 6.02
CA LEU A 243 4.47 -24.33 5.84
C LEU A 243 5.63 -25.31 6.04
N LEU A 244 6.78 -25.06 5.38
CA LEU A 244 7.98 -25.88 5.56
C LEU A 244 8.48 -25.84 7.02
N GLY A 245 8.43 -24.67 7.66
CA GLY A 245 8.81 -24.51 9.06
C GLY A 245 7.93 -25.30 10.03
N THR A 246 6.61 -25.32 9.80
CA THR A 246 5.66 -26.09 10.63
C THR A 246 5.82 -27.60 10.44
N LEU A 247 6.03 -28.07 9.21
CA LEU A 247 6.33 -29.48 8.93
C LEU A 247 7.67 -29.91 9.53
N GLY A 248 8.71 -29.08 9.42
CA GLY A 248 10.02 -29.33 10.03
C GLY A 248 9.93 -29.42 11.55
N LEU A 249 9.13 -28.54 12.18
CA LEU A 249 8.85 -28.63 13.62
C LEU A 249 8.16 -29.95 13.98
N ALA A 250 7.12 -30.33 13.22
CA ALA A 250 6.42 -31.59 13.46
C ALA A 250 7.36 -32.81 13.38
N ALA A 251 8.28 -32.81 12.40
CA ALA A 251 9.28 -33.87 12.26
C ALA A 251 10.26 -33.91 13.45
N VAL A 252 10.74 -32.76 13.92
CA VAL A 252 11.63 -32.68 15.10
C VAL A 252 10.91 -33.12 16.37
N LEU A 253 9.65 -32.70 16.56
CA LEU A 253 8.83 -33.12 17.70
C LEU A 253 8.59 -34.63 17.69
N LEU A 254 8.27 -35.20 16.52
CA LEU A 254 8.10 -36.64 16.37
C LEU A 254 9.39 -37.39 16.71
N ARG A 255 10.53 -36.91 16.20
CA ARG A 255 11.85 -37.48 16.50
C ARG A 255 12.16 -37.43 17.99
N ASN A 256 11.92 -36.30 18.65
CA ASN A 256 12.17 -36.12 20.08
C ASN A 256 11.32 -37.10 20.92
N VAL A 257 10.04 -37.27 20.57
CA VAL A 257 9.17 -38.26 21.25
C VAL A 257 9.67 -39.69 21.01
N VAL A 258 10.11 -40.03 19.80
CA VAL A 258 10.65 -41.37 19.49
C VAL A 258 11.93 -41.65 20.27
N GLU A 259 12.88 -40.71 20.31
CA GLU A 259 14.14 -40.85 21.07
C GLU A 259 13.88 -40.99 22.58
N ARG A 260 12.87 -40.32 23.12
CA ARG A 260 12.49 -40.38 24.55
C ARG A 260 11.54 -41.52 24.90
N ARG A 261 11.18 -42.40 23.95
CA ARG A 261 10.32 -43.57 24.24
C ARG A 261 10.89 -44.47 25.33
N ARG A 262 12.21 -44.69 25.37
CA ARG A 262 12.87 -45.54 26.39
C ARG A 262 12.74 -44.95 27.79
N GLU A 263 12.95 -43.65 27.92
CA GLU A 263 12.78 -42.89 29.17
C GLU A 263 11.32 -42.95 29.66
N LEU A 264 10.37 -42.70 28.75
CA LEU A 264 8.94 -42.74 29.05
C LEU A 264 8.47 -44.16 29.44
N ALA A 265 9.02 -45.20 28.80
CA ALA A 265 8.73 -46.59 29.14
C ALA A 265 9.29 -46.98 30.52
N LEU A 266 10.50 -46.53 30.87
CA LEU A 266 11.10 -46.71 32.19
C LEU A 266 10.27 -46.04 33.30
N LEU A 267 9.88 -44.79 33.11
CA LEU A 267 9.03 -44.07 34.07
C LEU A 267 7.68 -44.76 34.27
N ARG A 268 7.10 -45.30 33.19
CA ARG A 268 5.85 -46.08 33.25
C ARG A 268 6.03 -47.41 33.99
N ALA A 269 7.18 -48.07 33.84
CA ALA A 269 7.52 -49.29 34.59
C ALA A 269 7.70 -49.04 36.10
N VAL A 270 8.15 -47.85 36.48
CA VAL A 270 8.26 -47.40 37.89
C VAL A 270 6.89 -47.03 38.49
N GLY A 271 5.82 -46.98 37.68
CA GLY A 271 4.44 -46.76 38.14
C GLY A 271 3.85 -45.38 37.83
N TYR A 272 4.52 -44.56 37.02
CA TYR A 272 3.93 -43.29 36.59
C TYR A 272 2.70 -43.51 35.70
N ARG A 273 1.62 -42.76 36.00
CA ARG A 273 0.41 -42.75 35.18
C ARG A 273 0.68 -42.10 33.82
N PRO A 274 0.09 -42.62 32.73
CA PRO A 274 0.27 -42.07 31.37
C PRO A 274 -0.19 -40.61 31.25
N GLU A 275 -1.12 -40.17 32.10
CA GLU A 275 -1.58 -38.79 32.17
C GLU A 275 -0.48 -37.82 32.62
N HIS A 276 0.31 -38.21 33.64
CA HIS A 276 1.42 -37.39 34.13
C HIS A 276 2.52 -37.26 33.08
N LEU A 277 2.85 -38.36 32.39
CA LEU A 277 3.83 -38.37 31.31
C LEU A 277 3.39 -37.47 30.15
N ARG A 278 2.11 -37.50 29.78
CA ARG A 278 1.55 -36.60 28.77
C ARG A 278 1.64 -35.13 29.18
N THR A 279 1.36 -34.79 30.44
CA THR A 279 1.43 -33.41 30.93
C THR A 279 2.85 -32.86 30.87
N ILE A 280 3.86 -33.65 31.26
CA ILE A 280 5.26 -33.25 31.22
C ILE A 280 5.68 -32.90 29.78
N VAL A 281 5.37 -33.78 28.82
CA VAL A 281 5.73 -33.58 27.41
C VAL A 281 4.99 -32.38 26.80
N ILE A 282 3.72 -32.16 27.16
CA ILE A 282 2.96 -30.99 26.68
C ILE A 282 3.54 -29.70 27.27
N ALA A 283 3.91 -29.70 28.57
CA ALA A 283 4.47 -28.52 29.24
C ALA A 283 5.82 -28.12 28.65
N GLU A 284 6.69 -29.08 28.36
CA GLU A 284 8.00 -28.82 27.74
C GLU A 284 7.86 -28.25 26.32
N ASN A 285 6.96 -28.81 25.52
CA ASN A 285 6.68 -28.29 24.18
C ASN A 285 6.02 -26.92 24.21
N ALA A 286 5.09 -26.69 25.15
CA ALA A 286 4.48 -25.39 25.36
C ALA A 286 5.51 -24.32 25.74
N PHE A 287 6.47 -24.65 26.61
CA PHE A 287 7.57 -23.76 26.96
C PHE A 287 8.43 -23.40 25.74
N LEU A 288 8.84 -24.38 24.94
CA LEU A 288 9.62 -24.16 23.72
C LEU A 288 8.85 -23.33 22.68
N LEU A 289 7.54 -23.55 22.55
CA LEU A 289 6.66 -22.77 21.69
C LEU A 289 6.60 -21.30 22.13
N VAL A 290 6.33 -21.06 23.40
CA VAL A 290 6.24 -19.70 23.96
C VAL A 290 7.58 -18.97 23.83
N ALA A 291 8.68 -19.61 24.25
CA ALA A 291 10.01 -19.02 24.15
C ALA A 291 10.39 -18.71 22.70
N GLY A 292 10.12 -19.63 21.77
CA GLY A 292 10.36 -19.43 20.35
C GLY A 292 9.55 -18.27 19.77
N THR A 293 8.27 -18.15 20.13
CA THR A 293 7.41 -17.04 19.70
C THR A 293 7.89 -15.70 20.24
N VAL A 294 8.24 -15.63 21.52
CA VAL A 294 8.76 -14.40 22.14
C VAL A 294 10.05 -13.96 21.46
N ILE A 295 11.02 -14.86 21.31
CA ILE A 295 12.30 -14.54 20.66
C ILE A 295 12.08 -14.08 19.21
N GLY A 296 11.23 -14.80 18.45
CA GLY A 296 10.91 -14.44 17.07
C GLY A 296 10.25 -13.07 16.94
N ALA A 297 9.29 -12.76 17.81
CA ALA A 297 8.61 -11.48 17.83
C ALA A 297 9.56 -10.33 18.18
N VAL A 298 10.43 -10.52 19.18
CA VAL A 298 11.44 -9.51 19.56
C VAL A 298 12.41 -9.25 18.41
N CYS A 299 12.95 -10.30 17.79
CA CYS A 299 13.83 -10.15 16.64
C CYS A 299 13.14 -9.42 15.47
N ALA A 300 11.86 -9.69 15.23
CA ALA A 300 11.10 -9.03 14.17
C ALA A 300 10.93 -7.55 14.45
N LEU A 301 10.51 -7.20 15.66
CA LEU A 301 10.34 -5.81 16.09
C LEU A 301 11.64 -5.02 15.95
N VAL A 302 12.78 -5.60 16.34
CA VAL A 302 14.10 -4.95 16.19
C VAL A 302 14.45 -4.76 14.71
N ALA A 303 14.18 -5.73 13.85
CA ALA A 303 14.48 -5.64 12.43
C ALA A 303 13.62 -4.61 11.69
N ILE A 304 12.36 -4.43 12.09
CA ILE A 304 11.39 -3.54 11.44
C ILE A 304 11.44 -2.12 12.06
N ALA A 305 12.03 -1.95 13.24
CA ALA A 305 12.14 -0.66 13.93
C ALA A 305 12.56 0.54 13.03
N PRO A 306 13.63 0.46 12.21
CA PRO A 306 14.01 1.58 11.34
C PRO A 306 12.98 1.86 10.21
N ALA A 307 12.34 0.82 9.67
CA ALA A 307 11.29 0.97 8.67
C ALA A 307 10.04 1.66 9.27
N PHE A 308 9.74 1.38 10.54
CA PHE A 308 8.64 2.00 11.28
C PHE A 308 8.83 3.51 11.45
N THR A 309 10.07 3.96 11.67
CA THR A 309 10.39 5.38 11.87
C THR A 309 10.39 6.19 10.58
N GLU A 310 10.74 5.58 9.45
CA GLU A 310 10.85 6.28 8.16
C GLU A 310 9.53 6.33 7.38
N HIS A 311 8.66 5.32 7.52
CA HIS A 311 7.43 5.20 6.72
C HIS A 311 6.15 5.43 7.55
N GLY A 312 6.24 6.07 8.72
CA GLY A 312 5.07 6.40 9.54
C GLY A 312 4.30 5.17 10.04
N GLY A 313 5.02 4.12 10.44
CA GLY A 313 4.47 2.78 10.67
C GLY A 313 3.21 2.76 11.53
N HIS A 314 2.12 2.25 10.96
CA HIS A 314 0.86 2.08 11.65
C HIS A 314 0.88 0.82 12.52
N LEU A 315 0.16 0.88 13.65
CA LEU A 315 0.06 -0.24 14.60
C LEU A 315 -0.40 -1.53 13.89
N PRO A 316 0.12 -2.69 14.32
CA PRO A 316 -0.17 -3.96 13.65
C PRO A 316 -1.67 -4.23 13.57
N ASN A 317 -2.12 -4.54 12.36
CA ASN A 317 -3.49 -4.93 12.05
C ASN A 317 -3.92 -6.11 12.96
N PRO A 318 -5.20 -6.23 13.39
CA PRO A 318 -5.71 -7.41 14.10
C PRO A 318 -5.33 -8.77 13.47
N SER A 319 -5.01 -8.82 12.17
CA SER A 319 -4.44 -10.00 11.50
C SER A 319 -3.10 -10.46 12.09
N LEU A 320 -2.23 -9.55 12.54
CA LEU A 320 -0.95 -9.87 13.17
C LEU A 320 -1.15 -10.66 14.46
N ALA A 321 -2.10 -10.21 15.30
CA ALA A 321 -2.46 -10.89 16.53
C ALA A 321 -3.02 -12.29 16.26
N LEU A 322 -3.86 -12.42 15.23
CA LEU A 322 -4.39 -13.72 14.78
C LEU A 322 -3.28 -14.67 14.32
N LEU A 323 -2.33 -14.16 13.55
CA LEU A 323 -1.19 -14.93 13.02
C LEU A 323 -0.18 -15.32 14.12
N LEU A 324 0.12 -14.41 15.04
CA LEU A 324 0.93 -14.67 16.24
C LEU A 324 0.31 -15.73 17.15
N LEU A 325 -1.02 -15.85 17.17
CA LEU A 325 -1.75 -16.92 17.85
C LEU A 325 -1.78 -18.22 17.04
N ALA A 326 -1.92 -18.13 15.71
CA ALA A 326 -2.04 -19.30 14.83
C ALA A 326 -0.79 -20.18 14.84
N VAL A 327 0.41 -19.59 14.84
CA VAL A 327 1.69 -20.34 14.84
C VAL A 327 1.87 -21.22 16.09
N PRO A 328 1.75 -20.70 17.33
CA PRO A 328 1.83 -21.53 18.53
C PRO A 328 0.67 -22.52 18.63
N LEU A 329 -0.54 -22.18 18.20
CA LEU A 329 -1.68 -23.10 18.17
C LEU A 329 -1.44 -24.29 17.22
N ALA A 330 -0.92 -24.04 16.02
CA ALA A 330 -0.57 -25.10 15.07
C ALA A 330 0.54 -26.01 15.61
N GLY A 331 1.58 -25.43 16.22
CA GLY A 331 2.64 -26.19 16.89
C GLY A 331 2.12 -27.03 18.05
N MET A 332 1.20 -26.49 18.84
CA MET A 332 0.58 -27.19 19.96
C MET A 332 -0.33 -28.34 19.46
N ALA A 333 -1.12 -28.11 18.41
CA ALA A 333 -1.92 -29.15 17.77
C ALA A 333 -1.07 -30.31 17.22
N ALA A 334 0.05 -30.00 16.56
CA ALA A 334 1.00 -30.99 16.07
C ALA A 334 1.63 -31.79 17.24
N SER A 335 2.01 -31.13 18.33
CA SER A 335 2.54 -31.80 19.53
C SER A 335 1.50 -32.73 20.17
N LEU A 336 0.23 -32.31 20.25
CA LEU A 336 -0.88 -33.12 20.76
C LEU A 336 -1.15 -34.34 19.88
N ALA A 337 -1.07 -34.18 18.56
CA ALA A 337 -1.21 -35.28 17.60
C ALA A 337 -0.08 -36.31 17.75
N ALA A 338 1.17 -35.85 17.86
CA ALA A 338 2.33 -36.71 18.08
C ALA A 338 2.23 -37.48 19.41
N VAL A 339 1.88 -36.80 20.50
CA VAL A 339 1.70 -37.43 21.82
C VAL A 339 0.56 -38.44 21.80
N ARG A 340 -0.58 -38.13 21.15
CA ARG A 340 -1.68 -39.09 20.97
C ARG A 340 -1.24 -40.32 20.19
N ALA A 341 -0.55 -40.13 19.07
CA ALA A 341 -0.06 -41.23 18.24
C ALA A 341 0.84 -42.19 19.01
N VAL A 342 1.74 -41.66 19.85
CA VAL A 342 2.65 -42.49 20.65
C VAL A 342 1.95 -43.12 21.86
N SER A 343 1.01 -42.42 22.50
CA SER A 343 0.27 -42.98 23.63
C SER A 343 -0.62 -44.18 23.27
N ARG A 344 -1.03 -44.28 21.98
CA ARG A 344 -1.83 -45.38 21.43
C ARG A 344 -0.98 -46.53 20.86
N ALA A 345 0.33 -46.37 20.73
CA ALA A 345 1.21 -47.42 20.25
C ALA A 345 1.33 -48.54 21.32
N PRO A 346 1.15 -49.81 20.96
CA PRO A 346 1.20 -50.91 21.92
C PRO A 346 2.63 -51.10 22.48
N LEU A 347 2.74 -50.96 23.81
CA LEU A 347 3.99 -51.07 24.58
C LEU A 347 4.71 -52.43 24.39
N LEU A 348 3.96 -53.48 24.07
CA LEU A 348 4.47 -54.85 24.00
C LEU A 348 5.25 -55.15 22.71
N GLU A 349 4.95 -54.47 21.59
CA GLU A 349 5.74 -54.63 20.36
C GLU A 349 7.06 -53.85 20.43
N THR A 350 7.09 -52.74 21.19
CA THR A 350 8.26 -51.86 21.26
C THR A 350 9.38 -52.42 22.14
N LEU A 351 9.06 -53.30 23.08
CA LEU A 351 10.05 -54.05 23.89
C LEU A 351 10.48 -55.37 23.22
N ARG A 352 9.80 -55.80 22.17
CA ARG A 352 10.02 -57.09 21.48
C ARG A 352 10.69 -56.96 20.11
N ALA A 353 10.85 -55.73 19.63
CA ALA A 353 11.55 -55.40 18.37
C ALA A 353 13.07 -55.22 18.55
N GLU A 354 13.60 -55.51 19.74
CA GLU A 354 15.01 -55.79 20.04
C GLU A 354 15.10 -57.18 20.72
#